data_AF-A0A9J6E7H1-F1
#
_entry.id   AF-A0A9J6E7H1-F1
#
_cell.length_a   1.000
_cell.length_b   1.000
_cell.length_c   1.000
_cell.angle_alpha   90.00
_cell.angle_beta   90.00
_cell.angle_gamma   90.00
#
_symmetry.space_group_name_H-M   'P 1'
#
loop_
_entity.id
_entity.type
_entity.pdbx_description
1 polymer ?
#
loop_
_entity_poly.entity_id
_entity_poly.type
_entity_poly.pdbx_seq_one_letter_code
_entity_poly.pdbx_strand_id
1 'polypeptide(L)'
;MDSHEWRMRRHRDNLTYWRSLDVAGWEAEFVGARDLLRDYALIPYEDMVGARAPYLESGNGSAYTMMRQNGFVYDSSVCIEYISTTPDGLPFFPYTLDYGLGVGCAVPSCLGGTHHGLWLVPLNSYYMTTTSAGDGSRAILSNCSMPDTCTPVPNTEVETLHFLRSNFERYYHSNRAPFPVFIHETWLRTPGRRQGYLSFVDWLLTLDDVFIVTVAEVVRFMKDPKPIGEYVQVDCSKASEFKRCPEVHTCSFPDSPIKEARHLVGCRPCPQRYPWLRDVVRAVKHDDVSYEVAEKQDFCAGCVILICLAIIVCLAYLSAKPLARRSKTHTL
;
A
#
# COMPACT_ATOMS: atom_id res chain seq x y z
N MET A 1 -10.29 8.10 -6.21
CA MET A 1 -9.18 7.56 -5.43
C MET A 1 -8.72 6.24 -6.03
N ASP A 2 -8.11 6.29 -7.20
CA ASP A 2 -7.12 5.28 -7.58
C ASP A 2 -5.91 5.48 -6.64
N SER A 3 -5.98 5.02 -5.39
CA SER A 3 -4.81 5.04 -4.49
C SER A 3 -3.89 3.88 -4.88
N HIS A 4 -3.35 3.96 -6.09
CA HIS A 4 -2.19 3.17 -6.46
C HIS A 4 -1.01 3.69 -5.66
N GLU A 5 -0.22 2.78 -5.13
CA GLU A 5 0.94 3.13 -4.34
C GLU A 5 2.07 3.55 -5.28
N TRP A 6 2.46 4.81 -5.19
CA TRP A 6 3.30 5.42 -6.20
C TRP A 6 4.79 5.15 -5.97
N ARG A 7 5.47 4.72 -7.03
CA ARG A 7 6.90 4.39 -7.02
C ARG A 7 7.73 5.65 -6.76
N MET A 8 8.64 5.57 -5.78
CA MET A 8 9.50 6.69 -5.38
C MET A 8 10.50 7.11 -6.45
N ARG A 9 10.84 8.39 -6.38
CA ARG A 9 11.52 9.17 -7.40
C ARG A 9 12.90 8.64 -7.79
N ARG A 10 13.77 8.30 -6.83
CA ARG A 10 15.07 7.69 -7.15
C ARG A 10 15.07 6.17 -7.15
N HIS A 11 14.29 5.56 -6.26
CA HIS A 11 14.38 4.13 -5.94
C HIS A 11 15.83 3.63 -5.89
N ARG A 12 16.70 4.40 -5.23
CA ARG A 12 18.14 4.14 -5.18
C ARG A 12 18.39 2.76 -4.61
N ASP A 13 19.10 1.92 -5.35
CA ASP A 13 19.45 0.55 -4.96
C ASP A 13 20.57 0.51 -3.92
N ASN A 14 20.25 1.01 -2.72
CA ASN A 14 21.18 1.11 -1.60
C ASN A 14 20.38 1.24 -0.29
N LEU A 15 20.31 0.17 0.50
CA LEU A 15 19.60 0.17 1.78
C LEU A 15 20.19 1.18 2.78
N THR A 16 21.52 1.37 2.79
CA THR A 16 22.18 2.34 3.66
C THR A 16 21.76 3.78 3.34
N TYR A 17 21.49 4.09 2.08
CA TYR A 17 20.94 5.39 1.70
C TYR A 17 19.60 5.63 2.39
N TRP A 18 18.64 4.71 2.26
CA TRP A 18 17.31 4.84 2.90
C TRP A 18 17.39 4.91 4.42
N ARG A 19 18.26 4.09 5.03
CA ARG A 19 18.48 4.09 6.49
C ARG A 19 19.10 5.38 7.04
N SER A 20 19.85 6.11 6.21
CA SER A 20 20.59 7.32 6.62
C SER A 20 19.90 8.63 6.26
N LEU A 21 18.76 8.58 5.57
CA LEU A 21 18.01 9.79 5.24
C LEU A 21 17.46 10.47 6.50
N ASP A 22 17.71 11.78 6.59
CA ASP A 22 17.02 12.67 7.50
C ASP A 22 15.62 13.05 6.96
N VAL A 23 14.86 13.84 7.73
CA VAL A 23 13.50 14.27 7.37
C VAL A 23 13.48 14.95 6.00
N ALA A 24 14.43 15.84 5.73
CA ALA A 24 14.54 16.57 4.46
C ALA A 24 14.86 15.65 3.27
N GLY A 25 15.69 14.62 3.49
CA GLY A 25 15.97 13.59 2.49
C GLY A 25 14.73 12.76 2.14
N TRP A 26 13.95 12.36 3.14
CA TRP A 26 12.66 11.70 2.93
C TRP A 26 11.66 12.60 2.22
N GLU A 27 11.63 13.89 2.56
CA GLU A 27 10.75 14.89 1.93
C GLU A 27 11.07 15.03 0.44
N ALA A 28 12.35 15.16 0.09
CA ALA A 28 12.79 15.25 -1.30
C ALA A 28 12.38 14.03 -2.16
N GLU A 29 12.34 12.84 -1.55
CA GLU A 29 11.94 11.60 -2.23
C GLU A 29 10.40 11.47 -2.34
N PHE A 30 9.66 11.71 -1.25
CA PHE A 30 8.21 11.46 -1.18
C PHE A 30 7.36 12.64 -1.62
N VAL A 31 7.62 13.82 -1.06
CA VAL A 31 6.90 15.05 -1.46
C VAL A 31 7.26 15.40 -2.90
N GLY A 32 8.54 15.28 -3.25
CA GLY A 32 8.98 15.48 -4.64
C GLY A 32 8.36 14.49 -5.63
N ALA A 33 7.99 13.27 -5.22
CA ALA A 33 7.23 12.35 -6.07
C ALA A 33 5.76 12.77 -6.20
N ARG A 34 5.11 13.21 -5.11
CA ARG A 34 3.73 13.75 -5.14
C ARG A 34 3.64 14.99 -6.03
N ASP A 35 4.61 15.88 -5.97
CA ASP A 35 4.65 17.06 -6.83
C ASP A 35 4.68 16.69 -8.31
N LEU A 36 5.47 15.68 -8.69
CA LEU A 36 5.52 15.21 -10.08
C LEU A 36 4.19 14.63 -10.56
N LEU A 37 3.52 13.86 -9.71
CA LEU A 37 2.21 13.30 -10.03
C LEU A 37 1.14 14.38 -10.11
N ARG A 38 1.16 15.35 -9.20
CA ARG A 38 0.29 16.53 -9.25
C ARG A 38 0.49 17.28 -10.56
N ASP A 39 1.73 17.57 -10.90
CA ASP A 39 2.03 18.46 -12.02
C ASP A 39 1.85 17.74 -13.36
N TYR A 40 2.39 16.53 -13.51
CA TYR A 40 2.45 15.83 -14.79
C TYR A 40 1.36 14.75 -14.98
N ALA A 41 0.75 14.25 -13.91
CA ALA A 41 -0.40 13.33 -14.00
C ALA A 41 -1.73 13.99 -13.57
N LEU A 42 -1.71 15.26 -13.15
CA LEU A 42 -2.88 16.02 -12.71
C LEU A 42 -3.64 15.37 -11.55
N ILE A 43 -2.94 14.63 -10.69
CA ILE A 43 -3.51 13.96 -9.52
C ILE A 43 -3.54 14.94 -8.34
N PRO A 44 -4.69 15.18 -7.70
CA PRO A 44 -4.79 16.06 -6.54
C PRO A 44 -3.93 15.57 -5.37
N TYR A 45 -3.39 16.52 -4.58
CA TYR A 45 -2.48 16.18 -3.49
C TYR A 45 -3.17 15.36 -2.40
N GLU A 46 -4.44 15.69 -2.13
CA GLU A 46 -5.37 15.04 -1.21
C GLU A 46 -5.71 13.58 -1.56
N ASP A 47 -5.45 13.15 -2.80
CA ASP A 47 -5.62 11.75 -3.22
C ASP A 47 -4.33 10.92 -3.00
N MET A 48 -3.19 11.58 -2.78
CA MET A 48 -1.88 10.94 -2.62
C MET A 48 -1.48 10.84 -1.16
N VAL A 49 -2.26 10.11 -0.36
CA VAL A 49 -2.12 10.08 1.11
C VAL A 49 -1.31 8.91 1.65
N GLY A 50 -0.91 7.97 0.80
CA GLY A 50 -0.16 6.78 1.17
C GLY A 50 1.34 6.90 0.94
N ALA A 51 2.10 6.19 1.76
CA ALA A 51 3.54 6.04 1.60
C ALA A 51 3.95 4.58 1.79
N ARG A 52 4.86 4.08 0.94
CA ARG A 52 5.64 2.87 1.19
C ARG A 52 7.07 3.14 0.80
N ALA A 53 8.01 2.78 1.67
CA ALA A 53 9.43 2.98 1.50
C ALA A 53 10.04 1.90 0.59
N PRO A 54 11.10 2.21 -0.17
CA PRO A 54 11.73 1.25 -1.08
C PRO A 54 12.40 0.18 -0.26
N TYR A 55 12.35 -1.05 -0.75
CA TYR A 55 12.87 -2.21 -0.04
C TYR A 55 12.27 -2.40 1.36
N LEU A 56 11.14 -1.73 1.64
CA LEU A 56 10.44 -1.79 2.92
C LEU A 56 11.30 -1.26 4.09
N GLU A 57 12.27 -0.39 3.78
CA GLU A 57 13.18 0.24 4.75
C GLU A 57 12.57 1.54 5.31
N SER A 58 12.01 1.47 6.52
CA SER A 58 11.17 2.54 7.07
C SER A 58 11.90 3.78 7.63
N GLY A 59 13.22 3.87 7.45
CA GLY A 59 13.97 5.10 7.70
C GLY A 59 14.09 5.55 9.15
N ASN A 60 14.07 4.62 10.11
CA ASN A 60 14.37 4.85 11.54
C ASN A 60 13.62 6.04 12.18
N GLY A 61 12.38 6.34 11.77
CA GLY A 61 11.54 7.42 12.33
C GLY A 61 11.55 8.74 11.56
N SER A 62 12.63 9.06 10.82
CA SER A 62 12.69 10.27 9.98
C SER A 62 11.62 10.28 8.88
N ALA A 63 11.38 9.12 8.26
CA ALA A 63 10.32 8.94 7.27
C ALA A 63 8.93 9.28 7.84
N TYR A 64 8.66 8.82 9.06
CA TYR A 64 7.37 9.03 9.73
C TYR A 64 7.18 10.48 10.18
N THR A 65 8.26 11.16 10.59
CA THR A 65 8.23 12.60 10.86
C THR A 65 7.88 13.39 9.60
N MET A 66 8.52 13.05 8.47
CA MET A 66 8.20 13.63 7.16
C MET A 66 6.74 13.38 6.78
N MET A 67 6.25 12.15 6.94
CA MET A 67 4.87 11.78 6.61
C MET A 67 3.87 12.64 7.36
N ARG A 68 4.06 12.80 8.68
CA ARG A 68 3.18 13.63 9.54
C ARG A 68 3.22 15.10 9.15
N GLN A 69 4.39 15.63 8.80
CA GLN A 69 4.55 17.04 8.43
C GLN A 69 3.97 17.37 7.05
N ASN A 70 3.81 16.37 6.18
CA ASN A 70 3.43 16.55 4.77
C ASN A 70 2.08 15.93 4.39
N GLY A 71 1.21 15.70 5.39
CA GLY A 71 -0.18 15.28 5.13
C GLY A 71 -0.35 13.86 4.59
N PHE A 72 0.61 12.97 4.84
CA PHE A 72 0.40 11.54 4.63
C PHE A 72 -0.48 10.96 5.74
N VAL A 73 -1.35 10.02 5.37
CA VAL A 73 -2.32 9.40 6.29
C VAL A 73 -1.86 8.03 6.75
N TYR A 74 -1.15 7.28 5.90
CA TYR A 74 -0.68 5.94 6.24
C TYR A 74 0.68 5.59 5.66
N ASP A 75 1.41 4.75 6.40
CA ASP A 75 2.57 3.99 5.94
C ASP A 75 2.14 2.55 5.62
N SER A 76 2.70 1.98 4.56
CA SER A 76 2.60 0.57 4.24
C SER A 76 3.98 -0.01 3.95
N SER A 77 4.94 0.18 4.86
CA SER A 77 6.31 -0.34 4.71
C SER A 77 6.65 -1.46 5.69
N VAL A 78 5.93 -1.57 6.80
CA VAL A 78 6.33 -2.50 7.88
C VAL A 78 5.84 -3.91 7.62
N CYS A 79 6.80 -4.84 7.57
CA CYS A 79 6.55 -6.27 7.43
C CYS A 79 6.35 -6.94 8.79
N ILE A 80 5.30 -7.76 8.90
CA ILE A 80 4.98 -8.48 10.13
C ILE A 80 4.81 -9.97 9.83
N GLU A 81 5.68 -10.79 10.43
CA GLU A 81 5.53 -12.25 10.46
C GLU A 81 4.51 -12.65 11.51
N TYR A 82 3.22 -12.46 11.21
CA TYR A 82 2.19 -12.52 12.23
C TYR A 82 2.09 -13.88 12.93
N ILE A 83 2.32 -15.02 12.24
CA ILE A 83 2.27 -16.35 12.88
C ILE A 83 3.29 -16.50 14.02
N SER A 84 4.48 -15.91 13.88
CA SER A 84 5.55 -16.01 14.88
C SER A 84 5.51 -14.87 15.92
N THR A 85 4.86 -13.76 15.58
CA THR A 85 4.87 -12.53 16.39
C THR A 85 3.60 -12.29 17.19
N THR A 86 2.45 -12.87 16.80
CA THR A 86 1.20 -12.77 17.58
C THR A 86 0.97 -14.03 18.42
N PRO A 87 0.48 -13.90 19.68
CA PRO A 87 0.21 -15.05 20.54
C PRO A 87 -0.80 -16.05 19.96
N ASP A 88 -1.71 -15.56 19.12
CA ASP A 88 -2.80 -16.32 18.49
C ASP A 88 -2.55 -16.64 17.02
N GLY A 89 -1.40 -16.21 16.46
CA GLY A 89 -1.04 -16.42 15.06
C GLY A 89 -1.98 -15.73 14.08
N LEU A 90 -2.69 -14.67 14.51
CA LEU A 90 -3.64 -13.91 13.69
C LEU A 90 -2.96 -12.76 12.93
N PRO A 91 -3.40 -12.45 11.69
CA PRO A 91 -2.89 -11.30 10.95
C PRO A 91 -3.29 -9.97 11.60
N PHE A 92 -2.45 -8.95 11.46
CA PHE A 92 -2.74 -7.61 11.99
C PHE A 92 -3.74 -6.85 11.14
N PHE A 93 -4.71 -6.21 11.80
CA PHE A 93 -5.45 -5.11 11.21
C PHE A 93 -4.56 -3.87 11.09
N PRO A 94 -4.86 -2.91 10.19
CA PRO A 94 -4.28 -1.58 10.25
C PRO A 94 -4.60 -0.90 11.58
N TYR A 95 -3.65 -0.14 12.11
CA TYR A 95 -3.79 0.58 13.37
C TYR A 95 -2.99 1.87 13.35
N THR A 96 -3.30 2.80 14.26
CA THR A 96 -2.54 4.04 14.39
C THR A 96 -1.25 3.85 15.18
N LEU A 97 -0.21 4.58 14.80
CA LEU A 97 1.08 4.59 15.49
C LEU A 97 1.09 5.51 16.73
N ASP A 98 -0.09 5.81 17.30
CA ASP A 98 -0.23 6.63 18.50
C ASP A 98 0.53 6.05 19.70
N TYR A 99 0.62 4.71 19.76
CA TYR A 99 1.34 3.97 20.80
C TYR A 99 2.64 3.32 20.28
N GLY A 100 3.08 3.72 19.07
CA GLY A 100 4.25 3.14 18.42
C GLY A 100 3.98 1.75 17.83
N LEU A 101 5.06 1.06 17.43
CA LEU A 101 4.96 -0.29 16.87
C LEU A 101 4.75 -1.32 17.99
N GLY A 102 3.64 -2.06 17.93
CA GLY A 102 3.28 -3.04 18.95
C GLY A 102 3.99 -4.40 18.82
N VAL A 103 4.77 -4.62 17.76
CA VAL A 103 5.44 -5.90 17.48
C VAL A 103 6.84 -5.70 16.92
N GLY A 104 7.66 -6.75 17.01
CA GLY A 104 8.87 -6.83 16.19
C GLY A 104 8.52 -6.83 14.71
N CYS A 105 9.41 -6.29 13.90
CA CYS A 105 9.27 -6.26 12.46
C CYS A 105 10.38 -7.06 11.78
N ALA A 106 10.16 -7.48 10.54
CA ALA A 106 11.12 -8.31 9.82
C ALA A 106 12.34 -7.53 9.30
N VAL A 107 12.20 -6.23 9.03
CA VAL A 107 13.28 -5.38 8.47
C VAL A 107 13.96 -4.58 9.59
N PRO A 108 15.27 -4.69 9.84
CA PRO A 108 15.90 -4.16 11.06
C PRO A 108 15.77 -2.65 11.33
N SER A 109 15.48 -1.83 10.32
CA SER A 109 15.37 -0.36 10.40
C SER A 109 13.96 0.13 10.74
N CYS A 110 13.29 -0.58 11.65
CA CYS A 110 11.90 -0.26 11.96
C CYS A 110 11.71 1.02 12.74
N LEU A 111 10.47 1.49 12.67
CA LEU A 111 10.06 2.72 13.31
C LEU A 111 10.43 2.75 14.79
N GLY A 112 11.09 3.83 15.19
CA GLY A 112 11.26 4.20 16.59
C GLY A 112 10.19 5.20 17.00
N GLY A 113 9.76 5.11 18.26
CA GLY A 113 8.87 6.09 18.90
C GLY A 113 7.40 6.02 18.49
N THR A 114 6.66 7.09 18.80
CA THR A 114 5.23 7.23 18.52
C THR A 114 4.99 8.27 17.43
N HIS A 115 4.01 8.01 16.57
CA HIS A 115 3.69 8.84 15.40
C HIS A 115 2.19 9.12 15.35
N HIS A 116 1.75 10.08 16.17
CA HIS A 116 0.33 10.33 16.41
C HIS A 116 -0.47 10.63 15.15
N GLY A 117 -1.63 9.97 15.03
CA GLY A 117 -2.58 10.10 13.92
C GLY A 117 -2.17 9.43 12.61
N LEU A 118 -0.94 8.92 12.50
CA LEU A 118 -0.47 8.20 11.31
C LEU A 118 -0.87 6.72 11.40
N TRP A 119 -1.46 6.20 10.33
CA TRP A 119 -1.84 4.80 10.24
C TRP A 119 -0.68 3.94 9.76
N LEU A 120 -0.56 2.75 10.34
CA LEU A 120 0.24 1.66 9.80
C LEU A 120 -0.69 0.66 9.13
N VAL A 121 -0.47 0.40 7.84
CA VAL A 121 -1.07 -0.70 7.09
C VAL A 121 -0.02 -1.80 6.96
N PRO A 122 -0.09 -2.84 7.81
CA PRO A 122 0.97 -3.84 7.89
C PRO A 122 1.04 -4.71 6.63
N LEU A 123 2.27 -5.04 6.19
CA LEU A 123 2.49 -6.16 5.28
C LEU A 123 2.57 -7.43 6.12
N ASN A 124 1.41 -8.01 6.40
CA ASN A 124 1.33 -9.34 6.99
C ASN A 124 1.93 -10.36 6.02
N SER A 125 2.86 -11.19 6.50
CA SER A 125 3.59 -12.13 5.65
C SER A 125 2.67 -13.13 4.93
N TYR A 126 3.03 -13.42 3.69
CA TYR A 126 2.60 -14.60 2.96
C TYR A 126 3.36 -15.83 3.43
N TYR A 127 2.73 -17.00 3.26
CA TYR A 127 3.32 -18.29 3.58
C TYR A 127 3.22 -19.22 2.38
N MET A 128 4.36 -19.80 2.00
CA MET A 128 4.38 -20.90 1.07
C MET A 128 4.25 -22.20 1.85
N THR A 129 3.26 -23.02 1.49
CA THR A 129 3.01 -24.30 2.18
C THR A 129 3.10 -25.48 1.25
N THR A 130 3.62 -26.59 1.75
CA THR A 130 3.52 -27.89 1.11
C THR A 130 2.62 -28.80 1.93
N THR A 131 2.02 -29.78 1.27
CA THR A 131 1.29 -30.86 1.93
C THR A 131 2.23 -32.05 2.08
N SER A 132 2.43 -32.50 3.32
CA SER A 132 3.19 -33.71 3.61
C SER A 132 2.50 -34.92 2.99
N ALA A 133 3.24 -35.70 2.20
CA ALA A 133 2.71 -36.89 1.50
C ALA A 133 2.26 -38.01 2.46
N GLY A 134 2.68 -37.98 3.73
CA GLY A 134 2.39 -39.02 4.72
C GLY A 134 1.07 -38.84 5.47
N ASP A 135 0.82 -37.66 6.03
CA ASP A 135 -0.31 -37.39 6.93
C ASP A 135 -1.25 -36.29 6.44
N GLY A 136 -0.97 -35.70 5.27
CA GLY A 136 -1.74 -34.57 4.74
C GLY A 136 -1.55 -33.27 5.53
N SER A 137 -0.61 -33.21 6.48
CA SER A 137 -0.31 -32.00 7.23
C SER A 137 0.26 -30.92 6.32
N ARG A 138 -0.11 -29.66 6.56
CA ARG A 138 0.45 -28.51 5.83
C ARG A 138 1.68 -27.99 6.58
N ALA A 139 2.84 -28.12 5.96
CA ALA A 139 4.08 -27.53 6.48
C ALA A 139 4.35 -26.18 5.79
N ILE A 140 4.77 -25.19 6.58
CA ILE A 140 5.27 -23.90 6.05
C ILE A 140 6.69 -24.14 5.53
N LEU A 141 6.92 -23.85 4.24
CA LEU A 141 8.23 -23.91 3.60
C LEU A 141 9.00 -22.61 3.79
N SER A 142 8.32 -21.48 3.61
CA SER A 142 8.90 -20.14 3.73
C SER A 142 7.82 -19.11 4.06
N ASN A 143 8.27 -17.95 4.52
CA ASN A 143 7.47 -16.74 4.64
C ASN A 143 8.06 -15.63 3.76
N CYS A 144 7.28 -14.59 3.50
CA CYS A 144 7.67 -13.50 2.60
C CYS A 144 6.70 -12.33 2.77
N SER A 145 7.16 -11.09 2.61
CA SER A 145 6.29 -9.91 2.74
C SER A 145 5.50 -9.60 1.48
N MET A 146 5.99 -10.06 0.32
CA MET A 146 5.37 -9.88 -0.99
C MET A 146 5.39 -11.19 -1.78
N PRO A 147 4.34 -11.55 -2.55
CA PRO A 147 4.27 -12.77 -3.37
C PRO A 147 5.49 -13.02 -4.27
N ASP A 148 6.11 -11.96 -4.77
CA ASP A 148 7.25 -12.03 -5.67
C ASP A 148 8.59 -12.31 -4.98
N THR A 149 8.62 -12.22 -3.66
CA THR A 149 9.78 -12.59 -2.82
C THR A 149 9.64 -13.97 -2.19
N CYS A 150 8.50 -14.64 -2.37
CA CYS A 150 8.24 -15.98 -1.83
C CYS A 150 8.99 -17.06 -2.59
N THR A 151 9.51 -18.07 -1.88
CA THR A 151 10.18 -19.22 -2.49
C THR A 151 9.60 -20.55 -1.99
N PRO A 152 9.40 -21.56 -2.85
CA PRO A 152 9.51 -21.51 -4.30
C PRO A 152 8.49 -20.56 -4.94
N VAL A 153 8.88 -19.93 -6.05
CA VAL A 153 8.01 -19.01 -6.79
C VAL A 153 6.98 -19.82 -7.58
N PRO A 154 5.67 -19.58 -7.42
CA PRO A 154 4.66 -20.26 -8.24
C PRO A 154 4.81 -19.84 -9.71
N ASN A 155 4.71 -20.79 -10.63
CA ASN A 155 5.00 -20.55 -12.04
C ASN A 155 3.80 -20.84 -12.96
N THR A 156 2.93 -21.77 -12.58
CA THR A 156 1.71 -22.10 -13.32
C THR A 156 0.49 -21.33 -12.82
N GLU A 157 -0.59 -21.31 -13.61
CA GLU A 157 -1.88 -20.75 -13.20
C GLU A 157 -2.39 -21.42 -11.92
N VAL A 158 -2.40 -22.76 -11.90
CA VAL A 158 -2.91 -23.55 -10.77
C VAL A 158 -2.12 -23.29 -9.50
N GLU A 159 -0.78 -23.28 -9.59
CA GLU A 159 0.08 -22.97 -8.45
C GLU A 159 -0.16 -21.56 -7.92
N THR A 160 -0.29 -20.58 -8.82
CA THR A 160 -0.48 -19.18 -8.45
C THR A 160 -1.84 -18.95 -7.80
N LEU A 161 -2.91 -19.49 -8.39
CA LEU A 161 -4.25 -19.44 -7.81
C LEU A 161 -4.27 -20.11 -6.44
N HIS A 162 -3.73 -21.32 -6.32
CA HIS A 162 -3.68 -22.04 -5.04
C HIS A 162 -2.86 -21.27 -3.99
N PHE A 163 -1.72 -20.69 -4.37
CA PHE A 163 -0.90 -19.88 -3.47
C PHE A 163 -1.65 -18.65 -2.94
N LEU A 164 -2.26 -17.86 -3.83
CA LEU A 164 -3.00 -16.65 -3.44
C LEU A 164 -4.24 -17.00 -2.62
N ARG A 165 -5.02 -17.98 -3.08
CA ARG A 165 -6.23 -18.44 -2.40
C ARG A 165 -5.95 -18.99 -1.01
N SER A 166 -4.96 -19.87 -0.87
CA SER A 166 -4.64 -20.46 0.44
C SER A 166 -4.12 -19.42 1.43
N ASN A 167 -3.45 -18.35 0.97
CA ASN A 167 -3.09 -17.24 1.83
C ASN A 167 -4.32 -16.39 2.19
N PHE A 168 -5.19 -16.06 1.24
CA PHE A 168 -6.44 -15.34 1.49
C PHE A 168 -7.33 -16.07 2.51
N GLU A 169 -7.51 -17.39 2.36
CA GLU A 169 -8.36 -18.21 3.23
C GLU A 169 -7.90 -18.16 4.71
N ARG A 170 -6.61 -17.93 4.98
CA ARG A 170 -6.10 -17.71 6.35
C ARG A 170 -6.68 -16.47 7.00
N TYR A 171 -6.93 -15.41 6.23
CA TYR A 171 -7.51 -14.16 6.72
C TYR A 171 -9.03 -14.32 6.80
N TYR A 172 -9.62 -14.89 5.74
CA TYR A 172 -11.06 -15.07 5.60
C TYR A 172 -11.70 -15.94 6.68
N HIS A 173 -11.02 -17.01 7.09
CA HIS A 173 -11.50 -17.94 8.11
C HIS A 173 -10.98 -17.65 9.53
N SER A 174 -10.22 -16.57 9.73
CA SER A 174 -9.73 -16.15 11.05
C SER A 174 -10.37 -14.83 11.49
N ASN A 175 -9.59 -13.77 11.68
CA ASN A 175 -10.07 -12.49 12.17
C ASN A 175 -10.51 -11.53 11.07
N ARG A 176 -10.41 -11.91 9.78
CA ARG A 176 -10.78 -11.08 8.63
C ARG A 176 -10.04 -9.74 8.57
N ALA A 177 -8.78 -9.70 9.03
CA ALA A 177 -7.90 -8.58 8.73
C ALA A 177 -7.83 -8.35 7.21
N PRO A 178 -7.62 -7.11 6.73
CA PRO A 178 -7.47 -6.83 5.31
C PRO A 178 -6.32 -7.66 4.71
N PHE A 179 -6.57 -8.33 3.59
CA PHE A 179 -5.59 -9.16 2.90
C PHE A 179 -4.92 -8.36 1.77
N PRO A 180 -3.66 -7.91 1.95
CA PRO A 180 -2.99 -7.12 0.94
C PRO A 180 -2.43 -7.99 -0.17
N VAL A 181 -2.56 -7.57 -1.43
CA VAL A 181 -1.85 -8.12 -2.58
C VAL A 181 -0.88 -7.09 -3.13
N PHE A 182 0.34 -7.12 -2.60
CA PHE A 182 1.43 -6.20 -2.95
C PHE A 182 2.44 -6.90 -3.85
N ILE A 183 2.42 -6.60 -5.16
CA ILE A 183 3.25 -7.28 -6.16
C ILE A 183 3.90 -6.29 -7.13
N HIS A 184 5.09 -6.62 -7.61
CA HIS A 184 5.65 -5.94 -8.78
C HIS A 184 5.02 -6.49 -10.07
N GLU A 185 4.73 -5.60 -11.02
CA GLU A 185 4.21 -5.97 -12.35
C GLU A 185 5.08 -7.00 -13.06
N THR A 186 6.40 -6.94 -12.85
CA THR A 186 7.36 -7.90 -13.43
C THR A 186 7.06 -9.34 -13.03
N TRP A 187 6.47 -9.58 -11.87
CA TRP A 187 6.03 -10.91 -11.43
C TRP A 187 4.87 -11.44 -12.29
N LEU A 188 3.98 -10.56 -12.75
CA LEU A 188 2.87 -10.89 -13.65
C LEU A 188 3.28 -11.03 -15.12
N ARG A 189 4.55 -10.80 -15.49
CA ARG A 189 5.00 -11.02 -16.88
C ARG A 189 5.05 -12.49 -17.27
N THR A 190 5.12 -13.41 -16.30
CA THR A 190 4.97 -14.84 -16.58
C THR A 190 3.51 -15.16 -16.84
N PRO A 191 3.15 -15.78 -17.99
CA PRO A 191 1.77 -16.05 -18.35
C PRO A 191 0.99 -16.85 -17.29
N GLY A 192 1.60 -17.89 -16.69
CA GLY A 192 0.96 -18.70 -15.65
C GLY A 192 0.62 -17.88 -14.39
N ARG A 193 1.54 -17.03 -13.93
CA ARG A 193 1.30 -16.13 -12.79
C ARG A 193 0.21 -15.11 -13.07
N ARG A 194 0.24 -14.49 -14.25
CA ARG A 194 -0.83 -13.55 -14.67
C ARG A 194 -2.19 -14.22 -14.68
N GLN A 195 -2.29 -15.39 -15.31
CA GLN A 195 -3.56 -16.09 -15.42
C GLN A 195 -4.06 -16.53 -14.05
N GLY A 196 -3.18 -17.08 -13.18
CA GLY A 196 -3.57 -17.46 -11.83
C GLY A 196 -3.98 -16.29 -10.94
N TYR A 197 -3.37 -15.11 -11.13
CA TYR A 197 -3.81 -13.88 -10.47
C TYR A 197 -5.20 -13.43 -10.94
N LEU A 198 -5.46 -13.44 -12.25
CA LEU A 198 -6.79 -13.11 -12.79
C LEU A 198 -7.85 -14.12 -12.32
N SER A 199 -7.56 -15.43 -12.37
CA SER A 199 -8.46 -16.48 -11.86
C SER A 199 -8.71 -16.33 -10.34
N PHE A 200 -7.74 -15.80 -9.59
CA PHE A 200 -7.92 -15.48 -8.18
C PHE A 200 -8.86 -14.29 -7.98
N VAL A 201 -8.71 -13.22 -8.78
CA VAL A 201 -9.63 -12.06 -8.76
C VAL A 201 -11.05 -12.50 -9.14
N ASP A 202 -11.21 -13.28 -10.21
CA ASP A 202 -12.51 -13.81 -10.63
C ASP A 202 -13.17 -14.62 -9.50
N TRP A 203 -12.41 -15.45 -8.79
CA TRP A 203 -12.88 -16.19 -7.64
C TRP A 203 -13.29 -15.29 -6.46
N LEU A 204 -12.53 -14.25 -6.15
CA LEU A 204 -12.92 -13.28 -5.11
C LEU A 204 -14.25 -12.60 -5.45
N LEU A 205 -14.48 -12.29 -6.72
CA LEU A 205 -15.72 -11.66 -7.19
C LEU A 205 -16.95 -12.57 -7.11
N THR A 206 -16.78 -13.88 -6.85
CA THR A 206 -17.91 -14.78 -6.55
C THR A 206 -18.28 -14.82 -5.07
N LEU A 207 -17.56 -14.10 -4.21
CA LEU A 207 -17.81 -14.08 -2.76
C LEU A 207 -18.58 -12.79 -2.42
N ASP A 208 -19.80 -12.93 -1.91
CA ASP A 208 -20.70 -11.81 -1.64
C ASP A 208 -20.20 -10.88 -0.50
N ASP A 209 -19.25 -11.34 0.31
CA ASP A 209 -18.73 -10.65 1.49
C ASP A 209 -17.27 -10.17 1.36
N VAL A 210 -16.81 -10.03 0.13
CA VAL A 210 -15.43 -9.67 -0.22
C VAL A 210 -15.41 -8.46 -1.14
N PHE A 211 -14.59 -7.46 -0.77
CA PHE A 211 -14.47 -6.22 -1.51
C PHE A 211 -13.02 -5.99 -1.94
N ILE A 212 -12.81 -5.75 -3.23
CA ILE A 212 -11.51 -5.36 -3.76
C ILE A 212 -11.43 -3.83 -3.72
N VAL A 213 -10.56 -3.30 -2.87
CA VAL A 213 -10.51 -1.87 -2.57
C VAL A 213 -9.07 -1.36 -2.53
N THR A 214 -8.94 -0.05 -2.47
CA THR A 214 -7.65 0.61 -2.31
C THR A 214 -7.22 0.66 -0.84
N VAL A 215 -5.92 0.89 -0.60
CA VAL A 215 -5.38 1.01 0.77
C VAL A 215 -6.03 2.18 1.51
N ALA A 216 -6.28 3.30 0.83
CA ALA A 216 -6.93 4.46 1.42
C ALA A 216 -8.36 4.15 1.88
N GLU A 217 -9.11 3.34 1.11
CA GLU A 217 -10.45 2.89 1.49
C GLU A 217 -10.43 1.97 2.70
N VAL A 218 -9.42 1.08 2.80
CA VAL A 218 -9.23 0.28 4.02
C VAL A 218 -9.02 1.19 5.22
N VAL A 219 -8.12 2.18 5.14
CA VAL A 219 -7.89 3.13 6.24
C VAL A 219 -9.16 3.94 6.57
N ARG A 220 -9.95 4.32 5.57
CA ARG A 220 -11.25 4.99 5.77
C ARG A 220 -12.23 4.08 6.51
N PHE A 221 -12.34 2.81 6.11
CA PHE A 221 -13.15 1.81 6.79
C PHE A 221 -12.70 1.60 8.23
N MET A 222 -11.39 1.53 8.49
CA MET A 222 -10.86 1.35 9.85
C MET A 222 -11.15 2.54 10.79
N LYS A 223 -11.40 3.74 10.25
CA LYS A 223 -11.82 4.91 11.03
C LYS A 223 -13.29 4.87 11.44
N ASP A 224 -14.14 4.22 10.66
CA ASP A 224 -15.58 4.09 10.91
C ASP A 224 -16.10 2.76 10.33
N PRO A 225 -15.82 1.62 11.01
CA PRO A 225 -16.11 0.30 10.47
C PRO A 225 -17.61 0.05 10.38
N LYS A 226 -18.04 -0.46 9.22
CA LYS A 226 -19.45 -0.79 8.95
C LYS A 226 -19.67 -2.30 8.91
N PRO A 227 -20.80 -2.81 9.43
CA PRO A 227 -21.25 -4.16 9.14
C PRO A 227 -21.47 -4.35 7.64
N ILE A 228 -21.36 -5.59 7.16
CA ILE A 228 -21.50 -5.89 5.72
C ILE A 228 -22.78 -5.35 5.07
N GLY A 229 -23.92 -5.44 5.77
CA GLY A 229 -25.21 -4.96 5.23
C GLY A 229 -25.32 -3.44 5.10
N GLU A 230 -24.40 -2.70 5.72
CA GLU A 230 -24.32 -1.23 5.67
C GLU A 230 -23.12 -0.74 4.86
N TYR A 231 -22.16 -1.63 4.56
CA TYR A 231 -21.01 -1.28 3.76
C TYR A 231 -21.42 -1.14 2.30
N VAL A 232 -21.38 0.10 1.81
CA VAL A 232 -21.56 0.42 0.40
C VAL A 232 -20.18 0.71 -0.16
N GLN A 233 -19.69 -0.18 -1.03
CA GLN A 233 -18.46 0.09 -1.78
C GLN A 233 -18.66 1.36 -2.62
N VAL A 234 -17.64 2.22 -2.65
CA VAL A 234 -17.67 3.45 -3.44
C VAL A 234 -17.90 3.08 -4.91
N ASP A 235 -18.95 3.64 -5.52
CA ASP A 235 -19.28 3.39 -6.93
C ASP A 235 -18.25 4.03 -7.86
N CYS A 236 -17.44 3.19 -8.49
CA CYS A 236 -16.36 3.61 -9.37
C CYS A 236 -16.84 4.06 -10.77
N SER A 237 -18.10 3.82 -11.14
CA SER A 237 -18.62 4.17 -12.48
C SER A 237 -18.67 5.69 -12.73
N LYS A 238 -18.55 6.50 -11.67
CA LYS A 238 -18.46 7.97 -11.72
C LYS A 238 -17.04 8.51 -11.91
N ALA A 239 -16.06 7.65 -12.23
CA ALA A 239 -14.69 8.04 -12.61
C ALA A 239 -14.58 9.02 -13.79
N SER A 240 -15.69 9.49 -14.36
CA SER A 240 -15.77 10.58 -15.33
C SER A 240 -15.22 11.93 -14.82
N GLU A 241 -14.93 12.08 -13.53
CA GLU A 241 -14.41 13.32 -12.94
C GLU A 241 -12.88 13.43 -12.90
N PHE A 242 -12.13 12.38 -13.27
CA PHE A 242 -10.68 12.54 -13.46
C PHE A 242 -10.43 13.58 -14.54
N LYS A 243 -9.66 14.64 -14.21
CA LYS A 243 -9.19 15.62 -15.20
C LYS A 243 -8.38 14.88 -16.24
N ARG A 244 -9.01 14.57 -17.37
CA ARG A 244 -8.31 13.97 -18.51
C ARG A 244 -7.16 14.88 -18.88
N CYS A 245 -6.03 14.24 -19.16
CA CYS A 245 -4.84 14.90 -19.71
C CYS A 245 -5.26 15.72 -20.95
N PRO A 246 -5.26 17.06 -20.90
CA PRO A 246 -5.74 17.86 -22.03
C PRO A 246 -4.87 17.66 -23.26
N GLU A 247 -3.56 17.54 -23.04
CA GLU A 247 -2.55 17.27 -24.04
C GLU A 247 -1.45 16.41 -23.42
N VAL A 248 -0.99 15.39 -24.15
CA VAL A 248 0.10 14.51 -23.72
C VAL A 248 1.41 15.03 -24.34
N HIS A 249 2.38 15.34 -23.49
CA HIS A 249 3.71 15.74 -23.90
C HIS A 249 4.71 14.61 -23.64
N THR A 250 5.59 14.35 -24.61
CA THR A 250 6.71 13.42 -24.48
C THR A 250 8.01 14.22 -24.49
N CYS A 251 8.70 14.24 -23.35
CA CYS A 251 9.91 15.03 -23.13
C CYS A 251 11.14 14.13 -23.10
N SER A 252 12.21 14.52 -23.79
CA SER A 252 13.48 13.80 -23.81
C SER A 252 14.57 14.64 -23.17
N PHE A 253 15.32 14.04 -22.24
CA PHE A 253 16.40 14.66 -21.48
C PHE A 253 17.67 13.84 -21.67
N PRO A 254 18.53 14.19 -22.64
CA PRO A 254 19.79 13.49 -22.86
C PRO A 254 20.75 13.68 -21.67
N ASP A 255 20.77 14.88 -21.09
CA ASP A 255 21.64 15.26 -19.97
C ASP A 255 20.87 15.30 -18.64
N SER A 256 20.55 14.12 -18.09
CA SER A 256 19.89 14.03 -16.78
C SER A 256 20.89 14.05 -15.62
N PRO A 257 20.44 14.37 -14.37
CA PRO A 257 21.28 14.33 -13.18
C PRO A 257 21.95 12.98 -12.86
N ILE A 258 21.53 11.90 -13.52
CA ILE A 258 22.09 10.55 -13.38
C ILE A 258 22.94 10.12 -14.58
N LYS A 259 23.30 11.06 -15.47
CA LYS A 259 24.19 10.84 -16.63
C LYS A 259 23.67 9.79 -17.63
N GLU A 260 22.36 9.61 -17.68
CA GLU A 260 21.68 8.75 -18.64
C GLU A 260 20.53 9.52 -19.30
N ALA A 261 20.19 9.17 -20.53
CA ALA A 261 19.00 9.72 -21.18
C ALA A 261 17.74 9.31 -20.40
N ARG A 262 16.82 10.26 -20.22
CA ARG A 262 15.53 10.04 -19.56
C ARG A 262 14.39 10.63 -20.36
N HIS A 263 13.24 10.00 -20.26
CA HIS A 263 12.00 10.47 -20.87
C HIS A 263 10.96 10.72 -19.79
N LEU A 264 10.18 11.79 -19.95
CA LEU A 264 9.01 12.09 -19.13
C LEU A 264 7.81 12.20 -20.05
N VAL A 265 6.75 11.46 -19.74
CA VAL A 265 5.46 11.57 -20.41
C VAL A 265 4.48 12.16 -19.40
N GLY A 266 3.78 13.23 -19.76
CA GLY A 266 2.85 13.89 -18.84
C GLY A 266 1.97 14.94 -19.50
N CYS A 267 1.11 15.56 -18.70
CA CYS A 267 0.05 16.48 -19.12
C CYS A 267 0.42 17.95 -19.11
N ARG A 268 1.71 18.25 -18.98
CA ARG A 268 2.26 19.62 -18.93
C ARG A 268 3.41 19.77 -19.91
N PRO A 269 3.67 21.00 -20.39
CA PRO A 269 4.83 21.29 -21.21
C PRO A 269 6.13 20.80 -20.57
N CYS A 270 7.09 20.45 -21.43
CA CYS A 270 8.36 19.89 -20.99
C CYS A 270 9.12 20.89 -20.10
N PRO A 271 9.57 20.48 -18.91
CA PRO A 271 10.42 21.30 -18.08
C PRO A 271 11.79 21.50 -18.75
N GLN A 272 12.50 22.56 -18.37
CA GLN A 272 13.84 22.86 -18.90
C GLN A 272 14.89 21.80 -18.53
N ARG A 273 14.68 21.08 -17.44
CA ARG A 273 15.57 20.03 -16.94
C ARG A 273 14.74 18.84 -16.46
N TYR A 274 15.34 17.65 -16.49
CA TYR A 274 14.70 16.46 -15.97
C TYR A 274 14.39 16.64 -14.48
N PRO A 275 13.12 16.57 -14.05
CA PRO A 275 12.78 16.82 -12.66
C PRO A 275 13.44 15.82 -11.70
N TRP A 276 14.37 16.28 -10.86
CA TRP A 276 15.04 15.44 -9.86
C TRP A 276 15.00 16.04 -8.43
N LEU A 277 15.49 15.27 -7.45
CA LEU A 277 15.25 15.47 -6.01
C LEU A 277 15.25 16.89 -5.47
N ARG A 278 16.14 17.76 -5.98
CA ARG A 278 16.32 19.12 -5.45
C ARG A 278 15.64 20.20 -6.28
N ASP A 279 15.10 19.86 -7.45
CA ASP A 279 14.53 20.84 -8.38
C ASP A 279 13.04 21.10 -8.13
N VAL A 280 12.36 20.25 -7.36
CA VAL A 280 10.88 20.29 -7.20
C VAL A 280 10.41 20.73 -5.81
N VAL A 281 11.30 20.72 -4.80
CA VAL A 281 10.97 21.14 -3.43
C VAL A 281 10.85 22.68 -3.28
N ARG A 282 11.13 23.47 -4.32
CA ARG A 282 11.15 24.95 -4.23
C ARG A 282 10.46 25.71 -5.36
N ALA A 283 9.86 25.05 -6.34
CA ALA A 283 9.27 25.75 -7.49
C ALA A 283 7.86 26.31 -7.24
N VAL A 284 7.20 25.98 -6.11
CA VAL A 284 5.88 26.54 -5.75
C VAL A 284 5.84 26.85 -4.26
N LYS A 285 6.57 27.88 -3.82
CA LYS A 285 6.14 28.61 -2.62
C LYS A 285 4.98 29.49 -3.07
N HIS A 286 3.79 29.20 -2.56
CA HIS A 286 2.64 30.13 -2.45
C HIS A 286 2.62 31.25 -3.50
N ASP A 287 2.09 30.94 -4.69
CA ASP A 287 1.34 31.96 -5.43
C ASP A 287 -0.13 31.60 -5.27
N ASP A 288 -0.89 32.58 -4.77
CA ASP A 288 -2.31 32.53 -4.44
C ASP A 288 -3.14 31.88 -5.56
N VAL A 289 -3.63 30.66 -5.31
CA VAL A 289 -4.86 30.19 -5.93
C VAL A 289 -5.82 29.87 -4.80
N SER A 290 -6.70 30.82 -4.52
CA SER A 290 -7.89 30.58 -3.70
C SER A 290 -8.76 29.55 -4.43
N TYR A 291 -8.91 28.36 -3.84
CA TYR A 291 -9.91 27.40 -4.26
C TYR A 291 -11.09 27.51 -3.28
N GLU A 292 -12.27 27.80 -3.82
CA GLU A 292 -13.52 27.61 -3.09
C GLU A 292 -13.62 26.14 -2.68
N VAL A 293 -13.93 25.93 -1.40
CA VAL A 293 -14.17 24.61 -0.82
C VAL A 293 -15.44 24.05 -1.44
N ALA A 294 -15.29 23.20 -2.45
CA ALA A 294 -16.38 22.33 -2.89
C ALA A 294 -16.60 21.26 -1.81
N GLU A 295 -17.85 21.12 -1.38
CA GLU A 295 -18.29 20.15 -0.39
C GLU A 295 -17.90 18.71 -0.76
N LYS A 296 -17.61 17.93 0.29
CA LYS A 296 -17.35 16.48 0.30
C LYS A 296 -18.01 15.72 -0.85
N GLN A 297 -17.21 15.03 -1.66
CA GLN A 297 -17.70 13.93 -2.49
C GLN A 297 -16.61 12.85 -2.64
N ASP A 298 -17.05 11.60 -2.51
CA ASP A 298 -16.24 10.38 -2.49
C ASP A 298 -16.09 9.82 -3.92
N PHE A 299 -14.87 9.45 -4.33
CA PHE A 299 -14.55 9.04 -5.70
C PHE A 299 -13.54 7.88 -5.74
N CYS A 300 -13.67 6.92 -6.67
CA CYS A 300 -12.71 5.82 -6.97
C CYS A 300 -12.80 5.27 -8.42
N ALA A 301 -11.65 4.70 -8.84
CA ALA A 301 -11.22 3.88 -9.99
C ALA A 301 -11.83 3.96 -11.41
N GLY A 302 -10.97 4.28 -12.39
CA GLY A 302 -11.26 4.08 -13.81
C GLY A 302 -10.08 4.32 -14.74
N CYS A 303 -9.00 3.52 -14.67
CA CYS A 303 -8.16 3.11 -15.81
C CYS A 303 -7.03 2.20 -15.33
N VAL A 304 -6.99 0.94 -15.80
CA VAL A 304 -5.85 0.03 -15.57
C VAL A 304 -4.67 0.55 -16.41
N ILE A 305 -3.80 1.35 -15.79
CA ILE A 305 -2.47 1.66 -16.30
C ILE A 305 -1.44 1.00 -15.36
N LEU A 306 -0.61 0.17 -15.98
CA LEU A 306 0.36 -0.76 -15.40
C LEU A 306 1.50 -0.04 -14.63
N ILE A 307 1.31 0.36 -13.36
CA ILE A 307 2.43 0.71 -12.45
C ILE A 307 2.05 0.29 -11.01
N CYS A 308 2.83 -0.65 -10.42
CA CYS A 308 2.77 -1.15 -9.03
C CYS A 308 1.37 -1.14 -8.38
N LEU A 309 0.57 -2.18 -8.67
CA LEU A 309 -0.73 -2.37 -8.05
C LEU A 309 -0.56 -2.79 -6.59
N ALA A 310 -0.94 -1.90 -5.67
CA ALA A 310 -1.20 -2.23 -4.27
C ALA A 310 -2.72 -2.35 -4.10
N ILE A 311 -3.24 -3.56 -4.27
CA ILE A 311 -4.67 -3.84 -4.09
C ILE A 311 -4.82 -4.53 -2.74
N ILE A 312 -5.76 -4.07 -1.90
CA ILE A 312 -6.10 -4.76 -0.65
C ILE A 312 -7.51 -5.32 -0.78
N VAL A 313 -7.67 -6.58 -0.43
CA VAL A 313 -8.97 -7.21 -0.33
C VAL A 313 -9.50 -6.95 1.09
N CYS A 314 -10.55 -6.14 1.19
CA CYS A 314 -11.23 -5.86 2.44
C CYS A 314 -12.30 -6.93 2.70
N LEU A 315 -12.27 -7.48 3.90
CA LEU A 315 -13.18 -8.52 4.34
C LEU A 315 -14.14 -7.92 5.37
N ALA A 316 -15.44 -7.94 5.09
CA ALA A 316 -16.40 -7.35 6.01
C ALA A 316 -16.55 -8.21 7.28
N TYR A 317 -16.64 -7.50 8.42
CA TYR A 317 -16.72 -8.07 9.76
C TYR A 317 -18.16 -8.45 10.10
N LEU A 318 -18.40 -9.72 10.47
CA LEU A 318 -19.68 -10.17 11.01
C LEU A 318 -19.65 -10.07 12.53
N SER A 319 -20.19 -8.97 13.06
CA SER A 319 -20.65 -8.79 14.46
C SER A 319 -19.69 -9.21 15.58
N ALA A 320 -19.06 -8.22 16.24
CA ALA A 320 -18.41 -8.40 17.54
C ALA A 320 -19.44 -8.88 18.59
N LYS A 321 -19.26 -10.10 19.13
CA LYS A 321 -19.87 -10.45 20.42
C LYS A 321 -19.15 -9.63 21.51
N PRO A 322 -19.86 -8.92 22.39
CA PRO A 322 -19.21 -8.16 23.45
C PRO A 322 -18.47 -9.11 24.39
N LEU A 323 -17.17 -8.89 24.56
CA LEU A 323 -16.40 -9.46 25.66
C LEU A 323 -17.04 -8.99 26.97
N ALA A 324 -17.77 -9.90 27.62
CA ALA A 324 -18.36 -9.67 28.93
C ALA A 324 -17.25 -9.29 29.93
N ARG A 325 -17.34 -8.08 30.49
CA ARG A 325 -16.57 -7.65 31.65
C ARG A 325 -16.83 -8.65 32.80
N ARG A 326 -15.85 -9.49 33.13
CA ARG A 326 -15.81 -10.15 34.44
C ARG A 326 -15.42 -9.10 35.48
N SER A 327 -16.44 -8.50 36.09
CA SER A 327 -16.33 -7.86 37.40
C SER A 327 -15.81 -8.88 38.40
N LYS A 328 -14.57 -8.72 38.89
CA LYS A 328 -14.14 -9.33 40.14
C LYS A 328 -14.49 -8.37 41.27
N THR A 329 -15.65 -8.57 41.86
CA THR A 329 -15.92 -8.18 43.24
C THR A 329 -15.00 -8.98 44.16
N HIS A 330 -14.11 -8.31 44.88
CA HIS A 330 -13.59 -8.83 46.13
C HIS A 330 -14.16 -7.98 47.27
N THR A 331 -15.06 -8.63 48.00
CA THR A 331 -15.60 -8.18 49.28
C THR A 331 -14.58 -8.51 50.37
N LEU A 332 -14.29 -7.50 51.19
CA LEU A 332 -13.61 -7.49 52.51
C LEU A 332 -12.20 -8.09 52.61
#